data_AF-A0A524NCD1-F1
#
_entry.id   AF-A0A524NCD1-F1
#
_cell.length_a   1.000
_cell.length_b   1.000
_cell.length_c   1.000
_cell.angle_alpha   90.00
_cell.angle_beta   90.00
_cell.angle_gamma   90.00
#
_symmetry.space_group_name_H-M   'P 1'
#
loop_
_entity.id
_entity.type
_entity.pdbx_description
1 polymer ?
#
loop_
_entity_poly.entity_id
_entity_poly.type
_entity_poly.pdbx_seq_one_letter_code
_entity_poly.pdbx_strand_id
1 'polypeptide(L)'
;MEYTHLTPTYFRSRLAEAPIAYLPLGTLEWHGEHLPVGSDGLQSFSFMKDMAREIGGIVLPMLYLGQDIMTDHAASNESSLMMYCYPELPAAAGAATAKGAPSSAGKTT
;
A
#
# COMPACT_ATOMS: atom_id res chain seq x y z
N MET A 1 1.73 -18.04 -15.80
CA MET A 1 1.09 -18.95 -14.82
C MET A 1 1.35 -18.42 -13.42
N GLU A 2 0.35 -18.39 -12.54
CA GLU A 2 0.47 -17.78 -11.20
C GLU A 2 0.92 -18.81 -10.15
N TYR A 3 1.91 -18.43 -9.34
CA TYR A 3 2.52 -19.27 -8.30
C TYR A 3 1.49 -19.82 -7.31
N THR A 4 0.52 -18.99 -6.92
CA THR A 4 -0.57 -19.32 -5.96
C THR A 4 -1.44 -20.50 -6.40
N HIS A 5 -1.44 -20.84 -7.69
CA HIS A 5 -2.22 -21.95 -8.25
C HIS A 5 -1.37 -23.17 -8.63
N LEU A 6 -0.08 -23.19 -8.28
CA LEU A 6 0.81 -24.29 -8.64
C LEU A 6 0.85 -25.40 -7.60
N THR A 7 0.76 -26.65 -8.07
CA THR A 7 1.20 -27.80 -7.30
C THR A 7 2.72 -27.96 -7.43
N PRO A 8 3.39 -28.65 -6.49
CA PRO A 8 4.85 -28.88 -6.57
C PRO A 8 5.30 -29.55 -7.87
N THR A 9 4.50 -30.47 -8.41
CA THR A 9 4.80 -31.15 -9.69
C THR A 9 4.80 -30.16 -10.84
N TYR A 10 3.77 -29.31 -10.92
CA TYR A 10 3.69 -28.31 -11.99
C TYR A 10 4.78 -27.24 -11.82
N PHE A 11 5.04 -26.79 -10.60
CA PHE A 11 6.13 -25.84 -10.30
C PHE A 11 7.47 -26.33 -10.86
N ARG A 12 7.84 -27.59 -10.60
CA ARG A 12 9.09 -28.17 -11.12
C ARG A 12 9.12 -28.25 -12.66
N SER A 13 8.01 -28.64 -13.30
CA SER A 13 7.91 -28.65 -14.77
C SER A 13 8.16 -27.25 -15.35
N ARG A 14 7.49 -26.24 -14.79
CA ARG A 14 7.61 -24.86 -15.26
C ARG A 14 9.00 -24.28 -15.03
N LEU A 15 9.61 -24.57 -13.89
CA LEU A 15 10.97 -24.13 -13.60
C LEU A 15 11.99 -24.74 -14.58
N ALA A 16 11.79 -26.00 -14.99
CA ALA A 16 12.63 -26.66 -15.98
C ALA A 16 12.41 -26.12 -17.40
N GLU A 17 11.18 -25.74 -17.76
CA GLU A 17 10.83 -25.18 -19.07
C GLU A 17 11.33 -23.73 -19.24
N ALA A 18 11.13 -22.89 -18.21
CA ALA A 18 11.51 -21.49 -18.23
C ALA A 18 11.78 -21.00 -16.78
N PRO A 19 13.06 -20.94 -16.33
CA PRO A 19 13.43 -20.57 -14.96
C PRO A 19 13.36 -19.05 -14.72
N ILE A 20 12.25 -18.43 -15.13
CA ILE A 20 11.99 -16.99 -14.99
C ILE A 20 10.91 -16.80 -13.93
N ALA A 21 11.18 -15.92 -12.96
CA ALA A 21 10.21 -15.49 -11.97
C ALA A 21 9.88 -14.01 -12.18
N TYR A 22 8.60 -13.70 -12.32
CA TYR A 22 8.10 -12.32 -12.35
C TYR A 22 7.59 -11.98 -10.96
N LEU A 23 8.04 -10.87 -10.38
CA LEU A 23 7.60 -10.39 -9.07
C LEU A 23 6.77 -9.12 -9.24
N PRO A 24 5.43 -9.20 -9.19
CA PRO A 24 4.57 -8.04 -9.30
C PRO A 24 4.68 -7.17 -8.05
N LEU A 25 5.04 -5.91 -8.25
CA LEU A 25 5.16 -4.90 -7.21
C LEU A 25 4.25 -3.71 -7.51
N GLY A 26 3.67 -3.12 -6.48
CA GLY A 26 2.94 -1.86 -6.60
C GLY A 26 2.83 -1.16 -5.24
N THR A 27 2.29 0.04 -5.22
CA THR A 27 1.97 0.76 -3.98
C THR A 27 0.46 0.75 -3.73
N LEU A 28 0.08 1.05 -2.49
CA LEU A 28 -1.30 1.43 -2.17
C LEU A 28 -1.30 2.95 -2.03
N GLU A 29 -1.64 3.63 -3.11
CA GLU A 29 -1.56 5.09 -3.25
C GLU A 29 -2.85 5.67 -3.81
N TRP A 30 -3.21 6.87 -3.35
CA TRP A 30 -4.37 7.59 -3.84
C TRP A 30 -4.11 8.22 -5.20
N HIS A 31 -5.01 7.98 -6.16
CA HIS A 31 -4.94 8.56 -7.50
C HIS A 31 -6.24 9.28 -7.90
N GLY A 32 -7.06 9.70 -6.93
CA GLY A 32 -8.37 10.29 -7.18
C GLY A 32 -9.51 9.26 -7.26
N GLU A 33 -10.77 9.72 -7.22
CA GLU A 33 -11.97 8.85 -7.18
C GLU A 33 -12.11 7.91 -8.40
N HIS A 34 -11.47 8.26 -9.50
CA HIS A 34 -11.58 7.55 -10.77
C HIS A 34 -10.64 6.34 -10.88
N LEU A 35 -9.74 6.14 -9.91
CA LEU A 35 -8.76 5.05 -9.92
C LEU A 35 -8.73 4.28 -8.59
N PRO A 36 -8.56 2.94 -8.63
CA PRO A 36 -8.33 2.16 -7.43
C PRO A 36 -7.02 2.53 -6.72
N VAL A 37 -7.01 2.41 -5.39
CA VAL A 37 -5.81 2.65 -4.56
C VAL A 37 -4.66 1.68 -4.87
N GLY A 38 -4.97 0.50 -5.41
CA GLY A 38 -3.97 -0.49 -5.83
C GLY A 38 -3.59 -0.40 -7.31
N SER A 39 -3.80 0.74 -7.99
CA SER A 39 -3.63 0.86 -9.45
C SER A 39 -2.26 0.40 -9.93
N ASP A 40 -1.18 0.81 -9.25
CA ASP A 40 0.19 0.38 -9.54
C ASP A 40 0.32 -1.15 -9.57
N GLY A 41 -0.28 -1.81 -8.57
CA GLY A 41 -0.25 -3.25 -8.46
C GLY A 41 -1.09 -3.92 -9.54
N LEU A 42 -2.29 -3.42 -9.83
CA LEU A 42 -3.14 -3.98 -10.88
C LEU A 42 -2.45 -3.95 -12.25
N GLN A 43 -1.75 -2.85 -12.55
CA GLN A 43 -1.00 -2.69 -13.79
C GLN A 43 0.19 -3.66 -13.85
N SER A 44 1.03 -3.69 -12.81
CA SER A 44 2.22 -4.54 -12.80
C SER A 44 1.86 -6.04 -12.82
N PHE A 45 0.82 -6.44 -12.09
CA PHE A 45 0.33 -7.82 -12.07
C PHE A 45 -0.17 -8.27 -13.43
N SER A 46 -0.99 -7.44 -14.09
CA SER A 46 -1.53 -7.77 -15.41
C SER A 46 -0.42 -7.85 -16.46
N PHE A 47 0.48 -6.86 -16.47
CA PHE A 47 1.63 -6.84 -17.38
C PHE A 47 2.51 -8.08 -17.23
N MET A 48 2.87 -8.45 -15.99
CA MET A 48 3.71 -9.63 -15.75
C MET A 48 3.00 -10.94 -16.06
N LYS A 49 1.67 -11.01 -15.92
CA LYS A 49 0.89 -12.15 -16.39
C LYS A 49 0.96 -12.32 -17.90
N ASP A 50 0.92 -11.22 -18.65
CA ASP A 50 1.04 -11.26 -20.10
C ASP A 50 2.47 -11.65 -20.53
N MET A 51 3.49 -11.10 -19.88
CA MET A 51 4.89 -11.52 -20.09
C MET A 51 5.09 -13.01 -19.83
N ALA A 52 4.54 -13.54 -18.72
CA ALA A 52 4.65 -14.96 -18.41
C ALA A 52 3.85 -15.87 -19.36
N ARG A 53 2.84 -15.33 -20.06
CA ARG A 53 2.11 -16.05 -21.12
C ARG A 53 2.91 -16.10 -22.41
N GLU A 54 3.58 -15.01 -22.77
CA GLU A 54 4.31 -14.87 -24.03
C GLU A 54 5.72 -15.51 -23.98
N ILE A 55 6.48 -15.23 -22.92
CA ILE A 55 7.89 -15.63 -22.79
C ILE A 55 8.03 -16.90 -21.95
N GLY A 56 7.01 -17.25 -21.16
CA GLY A 56 7.07 -18.32 -20.17
C GLY A 56 7.58 -17.82 -18.81
N GLY A 57 7.65 -18.74 -17.84
CA GLY A 57 7.98 -18.44 -16.44
C GLY A 57 6.77 -18.46 -15.49
N ILE A 58 7.02 -18.03 -14.25
CA ILE A 58 6.09 -18.09 -13.12
C ILE A 58 5.90 -16.68 -12.54
N VAL A 59 4.65 -16.26 -12.39
CA VAL A 59 4.29 -15.00 -11.72
C VAL A 59 4.15 -15.28 -10.23
N LEU A 60 4.99 -14.64 -9.42
CA LEU A 60 4.96 -14.74 -7.97
C LEU A 60 3.74 -13.99 -7.39
N PRO A 61 3.36 -14.26 -6.12
CA PRO A 61 2.32 -13.50 -5.46
C PRO A 61 2.62 -12.00 -5.48
N MET A 62 1.61 -11.19 -5.77
CA MET A 62 1.70 -9.72 -5.78
C MET A 62 2.07 -9.19 -4.40
N LEU A 63 3.04 -8.26 -4.36
CA LEU A 63 3.41 -7.53 -3.16
C LEU A 63 3.08 -6.05 -3.34
N TYR A 64 2.33 -5.51 -2.40
CA TYR A 64 2.21 -4.06 -2.24
C TYR A 64 3.35 -3.58 -1.34
N LEU A 65 4.32 -2.91 -1.94
CA LEU A 65 5.50 -2.38 -1.28
C LEU A 65 5.56 -0.89 -1.54
N GLY A 66 5.29 -0.11 -0.50
CA GLY A 66 5.23 1.33 -0.54
C GLY A 66 4.63 1.76 0.75
N GLN A 67 5.20 2.79 1.35
CA GLN A 67 4.58 3.37 2.51
C GLN A 67 3.89 4.64 2.07
N ASP A 68 2.60 4.72 2.32
CA ASP A 68 1.94 5.98 2.59
C ASP A 68 2.50 6.51 3.95
N ILE A 69 3.84 6.63 4.08
CA ILE A 69 4.41 7.31 5.23
C ILE A 69 4.03 8.76 5.01
N MET A 70 3.12 9.21 5.86
CA MET A 70 2.97 10.57 6.33
C MET A 70 4.35 11.20 6.59
N THR A 71 5.05 11.59 5.53
CA THR A 71 6.23 12.44 5.61
C THR A 71 5.72 13.84 5.32
N ASP A 72 4.86 14.32 6.24
CA ASP A 72 4.44 15.70 6.49
C ASP A 72 3.88 16.56 5.32
N HIS A 73 3.98 16.12 4.07
CA HIS A 73 3.50 16.83 2.89
C HIS A 73 2.10 16.38 2.43
N ALA A 74 1.73 15.11 2.66
CA ALA A 74 0.40 14.59 2.33
C ALA A 74 -0.64 14.86 3.42
N ALA A 75 -0.21 15.00 4.68
CA ALA A 75 -1.12 15.27 5.80
C ALA A 75 -1.80 16.65 5.73
N SER A 76 -1.31 17.53 4.86
CA SER A 76 -1.82 18.88 4.64
C SER A 76 -2.40 19.10 3.23
N ASN A 77 -2.50 18.06 2.38
CA ASN A 77 -3.07 18.17 1.04
C ASN A 77 -4.19 17.14 0.78
N GLU A 78 -5.10 17.47 -0.15
CA GLU A 78 -6.23 16.63 -0.62
C GLU A 78 -5.79 15.34 -1.34
N SER A 79 -4.49 14.99 -1.29
CA SER A 79 -3.91 13.83 -1.97
C SER A 79 -3.78 12.61 -1.06
N SER A 80 -4.16 12.70 0.21
CA SER A 80 -4.26 11.53 1.09
C SER A 80 -5.69 10.96 1.07
N LEU A 81 -5.83 9.65 0.79
CA LEU A 81 -7.12 8.94 0.84
C LEU A 81 -7.82 9.11 2.20
N MET A 82 -7.04 9.05 3.29
CA MET A 82 -7.60 9.16 4.65
C MET A 82 -8.14 10.57 4.91
N MET A 83 -7.45 11.60 4.44
CA MET A 83 -7.94 12.98 4.56
C MET A 83 -9.19 13.20 3.72
N TYR A 84 -9.23 12.64 2.50
CA TYR A 84 -10.38 12.75 1.62
C TYR A 84 -11.63 12.08 2.18
N CYS A 85 -11.51 10.84 2.67
CA CYS A 85 -12.66 10.10 3.20
C CYS A 85 -13.08 10.53 4.61
N TYR A 86 -12.15 11.11 5.38
CA TYR A 86 -12.37 11.51 6.77
C TYR A 86 -11.72 12.87 7.08
N PRO A 87 -12.23 13.96 6.49
CA PRO A 87 -11.68 15.31 6.67
C PRO A 87 -11.74 15.78 8.13
N GLU A 88 -12.54 15.14 8.98
CA GLU A 88 -12.65 15.38 10.42
C GLU A 88 -11.52 14.77 11.27
N LEU A 89 -10.74 13.81 10.76
CA LEU A 89 -9.68 13.13 11.52
C LEU A 89 -8.60 14.08 12.08
N PRO A 90 -8.09 15.09 11.34
CA PRO A 90 -7.10 16.03 11.87
C PRO A 90 -7.64 16.89 13.03
N ALA A 91 -8.94 17.21 13.00
CA ALA A 91 -9.57 18.02 14.05
C ALA A 91 -9.73 17.23 15.36
N ALA A 92 -9.94 15.91 15.28
CA ALA A 92 -10.08 15.04 16.44
C ALA A 92 -8.75 14.79 17.17
N ALA A 93 -7.62 14.77 16.45
CA ALA A 93 -6.30 14.56 17.04
C ALA A 93 -5.81 15.76 17.89
N GLY A 94 -6.27 16.99 17.59
CA GLY A 94 -5.96 18.20 18.35
C GLY A 94 -6.74 18.36 19.67
N ALA A 95 -7.81 17.58 19.89
CA ALA A 95 -8.65 17.70 21.08
C ALA A 95 -8.13 16.92 22.30
N ALA A 96 -7.14 16.03 22.12
CA ALA A 96 -6.63 15.17 23.19
C ALA A 96 -5.53 15.79 24.07
N THR A 97 -5.00 16.98 23.73
CA THR A 97 -3.90 17.63 24.49
C THR A 97 -4.33 18.79 25.38
N ALA A 98 -5.61 19.15 25.42
CA ALA A 98 -6.09 20.31 26.17
C ALA A 98 -7.11 19.95 27.26
N LYS A 99 -6.74 19.13 28.24
CA LYS A 99 -7.48 19.04 29.52
C LYS A 99 -6.59 18.60 30.69
N GLY A 100 -6.17 19.59 31.49
CA GLY A 100 -6.08 19.45 32.95
C GLY A 100 -4.70 19.35 33.59
N ALA A 101 -4.14 20.49 34.01
CA ALA A 101 -3.37 20.56 35.24
C ALA A 101 -3.82 21.82 36.02
N PRO A 102 -4.30 21.72 37.27
CA PRO A 102 -4.84 22.84 38.01
C PRO A 102 -3.74 23.79 38.52
N SER A 103 -4.06 25.08 38.45
CA SER A 103 -3.36 26.18 39.11
C SER A 103 -3.20 25.93 40.62
N SER A 104 -1.97 25.96 41.13
CA SER A 104 -1.72 26.27 42.55
C SER A 104 -0.97 27.60 42.66
N ALA A 105 -1.74 28.62 43.06
CA ALA A 105 -1.25 29.91 43.50
C ALA A 105 -0.21 29.78 44.63
N GLY A 106 0.75 30.70 44.63
CA GLY A 106 1.90 30.71 45.51
C GLY A 106 1.57 30.76 47.00
N LYS A 107 2.45 30.10 47.78
CA LYS A 107 2.66 30.38 49.19
C LYS A 107 3.62 31.57 49.30
N THR A 108 3.17 32.65 49.93
CA THR A 108 4.04 33.61 50.60
C THR A 108 3.47 33.83 52.00
N THR A 109 4.33 33.50 52.98
CA THR A 109 4.40 33.95 54.39
C THR A 109 3.15 33.84 55.25
#